data_AF-A0A2T0SPB3-F1
#
_entry.id   AF-A0A2T0SPB3-F1
#
_cell.length_a   1.000
_cell.length_b   1.000
_cell.length_c   1.000
_cell.angle_alpha   90.00
_cell.angle_beta   90.00
_cell.angle_gamma   90.00
#
_symmetry.space_group_name_H-M   'P 1'
#
loop_
_entity.id
_entity.type
_entity.pdbx_description
1 polymer ?
#
loop_
_entity_poly.entity_id
_entity_poly.type
_entity_poly.pdbx_seq_one_letter_code
_entity_poly.pdbx_strand_id
1 'polypeptide(L)'
;MIPGVVVGRDGGVTVVLVPEGAVAGVDTRGAPTGTRELDLLDPPNLVREVHAVCVVSGGPLGLAGADGVVRWLAERHRGLPVGTEPHEVVPLVPAAAVADGPPSTSAEGYAACSAPVDLGASTAVGEHTVAGFALAGVAVVVTDAVLTKAECRRLAMSGHDALVRAGHRGPATVFALATGRRELASPLDLDGLCTAVSDVLEPV
;
A
#
# COMPACT_ATOMS: atom_id res chain seq x y z
N MET A 1 -9.43 -10.01 -9.50
CA MET A 1 -9.73 -8.62 -9.10
C MET A 1 -10.17 -8.64 -7.64
N ILE A 2 -9.47 -7.90 -6.76
CA ILE A 2 -9.90 -7.73 -5.37
C ILE A 2 -10.96 -6.62 -5.36
N PRO A 3 -12.23 -6.89 -5.01
CA PRO A 3 -13.28 -5.88 -5.08
C PRO A 3 -12.92 -4.60 -4.32
N GLY A 4 -13.44 -3.44 -4.72
CA GLY A 4 -13.26 -2.19 -3.97
C GLY A 4 -11.81 -1.68 -3.82
N VAL A 5 -10.80 -2.31 -4.41
CA VAL A 5 -9.44 -1.76 -4.49
C VAL A 5 -9.32 -1.02 -5.82
N VAL A 6 -8.83 0.22 -5.78
CA VAL A 6 -8.57 1.03 -6.99
C VAL A 6 -7.12 1.48 -6.96
N VAL A 7 -6.38 1.23 -8.05
CA VAL A 7 -5.08 1.87 -8.25
C VAL A 7 -5.25 3.05 -9.15
N GLY A 8 -4.73 4.19 -8.72
CA GLY A 8 -4.75 5.43 -9.45
C GLY A 8 -3.34 5.91 -9.78
N ARG A 9 -3.17 6.54 -10.94
CA ARG A 9 -1.88 7.09 -11.35
C ARG A 9 -2.04 8.41 -12.09
N ASP A 10 -1.29 9.42 -11.64
CA ASP A 10 -1.13 10.68 -12.34
C ASP A 10 0.28 11.23 -12.06
N GLY A 11 0.97 11.68 -13.12
CA GLY A 11 2.36 12.09 -13.05
C GLY A 11 3.27 11.04 -12.38
N GLY A 12 4.00 11.48 -11.35
CA GLY A 12 4.88 10.65 -10.52
C GLY A 12 4.20 9.97 -9.31
N VAL A 13 2.87 10.08 -9.16
CA VAL A 13 2.14 9.48 -8.04
C VAL A 13 1.39 8.23 -8.48
N THR A 14 1.61 7.12 -7.78
CA THR A 14 0.77 5.92 -7.84
C THR A 14 0.13 5.71 -6.48
N VAL A 15 -1.20 5.64 -6.41
CA VAL A 15 -1.95 5.48 -5.16
C VAL A 15 -2.78 4.20 -5.21
N VAL A 16 -2.77 3.43 -4.13
CA VAL A 16 -3.72 2.34 -3.91
C VAL A 16 -4.78 2.84 -2.97
N LEU A 17 -6.02 2.98 -3.46
CA LEU A 17 -7.19 3.38 -2.70
C LEU A 17 -7.97 2.14 -2.25
N VAL A 18 -8.31 2.12 -0.96
CA VAL A 18 -9.15 1.10 -0.31
C VAL A 18 -10.26 1.84 0.43
N PRO A 19 -11.33 2.23 -0.27
CA PRO A 19 -12.35 3.14 0.26
C PRO A 19 -12.99 2.61 1.55
N GLU A 20 -13.24 1.31 1.64
CA GLU A 20 -13.86 0.67 2.82
C GLU A 20 -12.88 0.42 3.98
N GLY A 21 -11.63 0.89 3.86
CA GLY A 21 -10.56 0.58 4.80
C GLY A 21 -9.86 -0.74 4.50
N ALA A 22 -8.58 -0.81 4.85
CA ALA A 22 -7.83 -2.05 4.86
C ALA A 22 -6.85 -2.06 6.03
N VAL A 23 -6.71 -3.20 6.68
CA VAL A 23 -5.60 -3.43 7.62
C VAL A 23 -4.32 -3.40 6.83
N ALA A 24 -3.31 -2.66 7.31
CA ALA A 24 -2.07 -2.49 6.59
C ALA A 24 -0.84 -2.72 7.47
N GLY A 25 0.22 -3.17 6.82
CA GLY A 25 1.55 -3.34 7.38
C GLY A 25 2.61 -2.89 6.39
N VAL A 26 3.81 -2.62 6.89
CA VAL A 26 4.97 -2.18 6.09
C VAL A 26 6.23 -2.87 6.59
N ASP A 27 7.14 -3.19 5.68
CA ASP A 27 8.52 -3.57 5.99
C ASP A 27 9.49 -2.74 5.15
N THR A 28 10.41 -2.08 5.83
CA THR A 28 11.41 -1.19 5.21
C THR A 28 12.81 -1.68 5.50
N ARG A 29 13.63 -1.86 4.46
CA ARG A 29 15.03 -2.32 4.59
C ARG A 29 15.97 -1.39 3.87
N GLY A 30 17.04 -0.96 4.54
CA GLY A 30 18.05 -0.05 3.98
C GLY A 30 17.66 1.43 3.92
N ALA A 31 16.45 1.79 4.40
CA ALA A 31 15.82 3.13 4.38
C ALA A 31 15.66 3.75 2.97
N PRO A 32 14.44 3.90 2.43
CA PRO A 32 14.23 4.46 1.09
C PRO A 32 14.53 5.95 1.09
N THR A 33 14.55 6.53 -0.12
CA THR A 33 14.88 7.95 -0.31
C THR A 33 14.02 8.89 0.52
N GLY A 34 12.77 8.54 0.86
CA GLY A 34 11.95 9.23 1.85
C GLY A 34 10.67 8.44 2.17
N THR A 35 10.14 8.60 3.38
CA THR A 35 8.88 7.97 3.81
C THR A 35 7.99 8.95 4.57
N ARG A 36 6.70 8.64 4.62
CA ARG A 36 5.70 9.37 5.40
C ARG A 36 4.82 8.38 6.13
N GLU A 37 4.53 8.66 7.40
CA GLU A 37 3.45 7.99 8.14
C GLU A 37 3.60 6.45 8.25
N LEU A 38 4.83 5.92 8.29
CA LEU A 38 5.03 4.46 8.42
C LEU A 38 4.74 3.95 9.83
N ASP A 39 5.08 4.72 10.86
CA ASP A 39 4.95 4.29 12.25
C ASP A 39 3.50 3.90 12.57
N LEU A 40 2.49 4.56 12.00
CA LEU A 40 1.09 4.20 12.25
C LEU A 40 0.76 2.75 11.84
N LEU A 41 1.53 2.15 10.93
CA LEU A 41 1.35 0.77 10.46
C LEU A 41 1.96 -0.27 11.41
N ASP A 42 2.69 0.15 12.45
CA ASP A 42 3.20 -0.78 13.44
C ASP A 42 2.06 -1.46 14.22
N PRO A 43 2.10 -2.79 14.44
CA PRO A 43 1.04 -3.53 15.13
C PRO A 43 0.54 -2.96 16.47
N PRO A 44 1.38 -2.41 17.37
CA PRO A 44 0.90 -1.84 18.63
C PRO A 44 0.15 -0.52 18.49
N ASN A 45 0.24 0.17 17.35
CA ASN A 45 -0.26 1.53 17.21
C ASN A 45 -1.78 1.59 16.96
N LEU A 46 -2.37 2.73 17.32
CA LEU A 46 -3.82 2.95 17.38
C LEU A 46 -4.53 2.64 16.05
N VAL A 47 -3.97 3.11 14.94
CA VAL A 47 -4.59 3.05 13.61
C VAL A 47 -4.73 1.59 13.18
N ARG A 48 -5.98 1.18 12.95
CA ARG A 48 -6.32 -0.21 12.56
C ARG A 48 -6.31 -0.37 11.06
N GLU A 49 -6.85 0.61 10.35
CA GLU A 49 -7.05 0.58 8.92
C GLU A 49 -6.61 1.89 8.27
N VAL A 50 -6.15 1.80 7.03
CA VAL A 50 -5.85 2.94 6.16
C VAL A 50 -6.78 2.93 4.97
N HIS A 51 -6.97 4.09 4.36
CA HIS A 51 -7.82 4.26 3.17
C HIS A 51 -7.00 4.41 1.88
N ALA A 52 -5.70 4.67 2.02
CA ALA A 52 -4.78 4.75 0.90
C ALA A 52 -3.34 4.48 1.33
N VAL A 53 -2.53 4.02 0.37
CA VAL A 53 -1.07 4.05 0.44
C VAL A 53 -0.56 4.60 -0.90
N CYS A 54 0.50 5.41 -0.88
CA CYS A 54 1.02 6.00 -2.12
C CYS A 54 2.53 5.82 -2.31
N VAL A 55 2.91 5.69 -3.58
CA VAL A 55 4.28 5.71 -4.06
C VAL A 55 4.46 7.00 -4.86
N VAL A 56 5.52 7.74 -4.57
CA VAL A 56 5.79 9.07 -5.16
C VAL A 56 7.18 9.14 -5.78
N SER A 57 7.33 9.92 -6.85
CA SER A 57 8.61 10.16 -7.55
C SER A 57 9.39 11.36 -6.98
N GLY A 58 10.70 11.39 -7.25
CA GLY A 58 11.59 12.51 -6.93
C GLY A 58 11.98 12.64 -5.45
N GLY A 59 12.06 11.51 -4.75
CA GLY A 59 12.62 11.42 -3.39
C GLY A 59 11.81 12.15 -2.32
N PRO A 60 12.44 12.62 -1.22
CA PRO A 60 11.76 13.29 -0.11
C PRO A 60 10.83 14.43 -0.53
N LEU A 61 11.25 15.22 -1.52
CA LEU A 61 10.45 16.35 -2.02
C LEU A 61 9.14 15.88 -2.64
N GLY A 62 9.14 14.69 -3.25
CA GLY A 62 7.96 14.06 -3.83
C GLY A 62 6.89 13.64 -2.83
N LEU A 63 7.22 13.55 -1.53
CA LEU A 63 6.23 13.22 -0.49
C LEU A 63 5.11 14.26 -0.40
N ALA A 64 5.28 15.45 -0.99
CA ALA A 64 4.21 16.41 -1.21
C ALA A 64 3.04 15.86 -2.04
N GLY A 65 3.27 14.83 -2.88
CA GLY A 65 2.21 14.09 -3.56
C GLY A 65 1.17 13.50 -2.60
N ALA A 66 1.61 13.00 -1.44
CA ALA A 66 0.71 12.42 -0.45
C ALA A 66 -0.30 13.44 0.11
N ASP A 67 0.04 14.75 0.15
CA ASP A 67 -0.90 15.80 0.59
C ASP A 67 -2.12 15.90 -0.32
N GLY A 68 -1.93 15.64 -1.62
CA GLY A 68 -3.03 15.58 -2.58
C GLY A 68 -4.03 14.47 -2.28
N VAL A 69 -3.51 13.28 -1.94
CA VAL A 69 -4.31 12.12 -1.55
C VAL A 69 -5.02 12.38 -0.22
N VAL A 70 -4.33 12.95 0.77
CA VAL A 70 -4.92 13.38 2.05
C VAL A 70 -6.10 14.31 1.81
N ARG A 71 -5.94 15.33 0.96
CA ARG A 71 -7.03 16.25 0.62
C ARG A 71 -8.21 15.53 -0.05
N TRP A 72 -7.94 14.65 -1.00
CA TRP A 72 -8.97 13.90 -1.72
C TRP A 72 -9.81 13.02 -0.78
N LEU A 73 -9.15 12.37 0.20
CA LEU A 73 -9.78 11.56 1.24
C LEU A 73 -10.56 12.42 2.24
N ALA A 74 -10.02 13.58 2.64
CA ALA A 74 -10.67 14.53 3.55
C ALA A 74 -12.02 14.99 3.01
N GLU A 75 -12.06 15.38 1.73
CA GLU A 75 -13.28 15.81 1.01
C GLU A 75 -14.35 14.71 0.95
N ARG A 76 -13.97 13.46 1.19
CA ARG A 76 -14.84 12.28 1.18
C ARG A 76 -15.06 11.67 2.56
N HIS A 77 -14.59 12.35 3.60
CA HIS A 77 -14.70 11.90 4.99
C HIS A 77 -14.12 10.50 5.22
N ARG A 78 -12.99 10.20 4.57
CA ARG A 78 -12.27 8.92 4.75
C ARG A 78 -11.00 9.13 5.55
N GLY A 79 -10.88 8.46 6.68
CA GLY A 79 -9.74 8.59 7.58
C GLY A 79 -9.97 7.89 8.91
N LEU A 80 -9.04 8.06 9.84
CA LEU A 80 -9.19 7.64 11.23
C LEU A 80 -10.32 8.46 11.88
N PRO A 81 -11.40 7.85 12.39
CA PRO A 81 -12.44 8.57 13.11
C PRO A 81 -11.86 9.18 14.40
N VAL A 82 -12.07 10.48 14.60
CA VAL A 82 -11.58 11.23 15.78
C VAL A 82 -12.68 11.97 16.54
N GLY A 83 -13.91 11.93 16.03
CA GLY A 83 -15.07 12.56 16.64
C GLY A 83 -16.30 11.66 16.62
N THR A 84 -17.45 12.24 16.96
CA THR A 84 -18.74 11.54 17.00
C THR A 84 -19.46 11.60 15.66
N GLU A 85 -19.17 12.61 14.85
CA GLU A 85 -19.81 12.78 13.56
C GLU A 85 -19.04 12.03 12.46
N PRO A 86 -19.73 11.47 11.43
CA PRO A 86 -19.07 10.71 10.36
C PRO A 86 -18.00 11.48 9.56
N HIS A 87 -18.06 12.81 9.56
CA HIS A 87 -17.12 13.66 8.84
C HIS A 87 -15.87 14.05 9.66
N GLU A 88 -15.87 13.74 10.96
CA GLU A 88 -14.77 14.04 11.88
C GLU A 88 -13.70 12.96 11.80
N VAL A 89 -12.93 12.99 10.70
CA VAL A 89 -11.87 12.04 10.41
C VAL A 89 -10.52 12.72 10.20
N VAL A 90 -9.44 11.98 10.49
CA VAL A 90 -8.06 12.34 10.12
C VAL A 90 -7.61 11.42 8.99
N PRO A 91 -7.49 11.90 7.74
CA PRO A 91 -6.95 11.09 6.66
C PRO A 91 -5.47 10.82 6.90
N LEU A 92 -5.10 9.54 6.87
CA LEU A 92 -3.74 9.06 7.07
C LEU A 92 -3.31 8.31 5.81
N VAL A 93 -2.19 8.73 5.24
CA VAL A 93 -1.70 8.23 3.94
C VAL A 93 -0.22 7.88 4.07
N PRO A 94 0.09 6.63 4.46
CA PRO A 94 1.45 6.12 4.38
C PRO A 94 2.01 6.25 2.96
N ALA A 95 3.25 6.69 2.86
CA ALA A 95 3.91 6.89 1.58
C ALA A 95 5.38 6.50 1.60
N ALA A 96 5.88 6.06 0.44
CA ALA A 96 7.31 5.90 0.19
C ALA A 96 7.70 6.55 -1.14
N ALA A 97 8.86 7.19 -1.14
CA ALA A 97 9.40 7.87 -2.30
C ALA A 97 10.41 6.99 -3.05
N VAL A 98 10.32 7.01 -4.37
CA VAL A 98 11.35 6.51 -5.29
C VAL A 98 12.22 7.67 -5.79
N ALA A 99 13.47 7.37 -6.13
CA ALA A 99 14.42 8.38 -6.60
C ALA A 99 14.08 8.90 -8.01
N ASP A 100 13.42 8.08 -8.82
CA ASP A 100 13.23 8.33 -10.25
C ASP A 100 12.20 9.43 -10.51
N GLY A 101 12.48 10.23 -11.55
CA GLY A 101 11.57 11.28 -12.04
C GLY A 101 11.60 12.59 -11.25
N PRO A 102 10.83 13.61 -11.69
CA PRO A 102 10.67 14.85 -10.96
C PRO A 102 9.91 14.64 -9.64
N PRO A 103 10.11 15.52 -8.62
CA PRO A 103 9.33 15.49 -7.39
C PRO A 103 7.84 15.58 -7.66
N SER A 104 7.09 14.59 -7.18
CA SER A 104 5.63 14.60 -7.23
C SER A 104 5.03 15.75 -6.43
N THR A 105 3.92 16.29 -6.94
CA THR A 105 3.21 17.43 -6.38
C THR A 105 1.88 17.01 -5.77
N SER A 106 1.36 17.83 -4.84
CA SER A 106 0.03 17.63 -4.26
C SER A 106 -1.08 17.62 -5.32
N ALA A 107 -0.94 18.37 -6.42
CA ALA A 107 -1.92 18.36 -7.51
C ALA A 107 -1.99 17.00 -8.20
N GLU A 108 -0.83 16.41 -8.53
CA GLU A 108 -0.74 15.06 -9.13
C GLU A 108 -1.29 14.01 -8.17
N GLY A 109 -0.98 14.10 -6.87
CA GLY A 109 -1.52 13.14 -5.90
C GLY A 109 -3.05 13.18 -5.78
N TYR A 110 -3.65 14.36 -5.88
CA TYR A 110 -5.11 14.49 -5.92
C TYR A 110 -5.69 13.92 -7.23
N ALA A 111 -5.07 14.23 -8.37
CA ALA A 111 -5.51 13.76 -9.67
C ALA A 111 -5.40 12.23 -9.81
N ALA A 112 -4.34 11.62 -9.26
CA ALA A 112 -4.12 10.18 -9.25
C ALA A 112 -5.31 9.42 -8.65
N CYS A 113 -5.96 9.98 -7.61
CA CYS A 113 -7.13 9.38 -6.97
C CYS A 113 -8.36 9.24 -7.89
N SER A 114 -8.35 9.88 -9.06
CA SER A 114 -9.44 9.84 -10.05
C SER A 114 -8.98 9.31 -11.43
N ALA A 115 -7.76 8.76 -11.52
CA ALA A 115 -7.15 8.28 -12.76
C ALA A 115 -6.82 6.78 -12.66
N PRO A 116 -7.83 5.89 -12.78
CA PRO A 116 -7.67 4.46 -12.51
C PRO A 116 -6.75 3.78 -13.53
N VAL A 117 -5.91 2.87 -13.04
CA VAL A 117 -5.05 1.98 -13.80
C VAL A 117 -5.20 0.55 -13.26
N ASP A 118 -4.61 -0.43 -13.97
CA ASP A 118 -4.61 -1.81 -13.49
C ASP A 118 -3.72 -1.98 -12.24
N LEU A 119 -4.15 -2.84 -11.31
CA LEU A 119 -3.46 -3.08 -10.03
C LEU A 119 -2.12 -3.80 -10.19
N GLY A 120 -1.87 -4.41 -11.36
CA GLY A 120 -0.68 -5.19 -11.64
C GLY A 120 -0.98 -6.69 -11.63
N ALA A 121 0.07 -7.50 -11.42
CA ALA A 121 -0.06 -8.94 -11.43
C ALA A 121 -0.95 -9.42 -10.27
N SER A 122 -1.69 -10.50 -10.50
CA SER A 122 -2.51 -11.13 -9.46
C SER A 122 -2.50 -12.64 -9.59
N THR A 123 -2.59 -13.33 -8.45
CA THR A 123 -2.68 -14.79 -8.37
C THR A 123 -3.65 -15.20 -7.27
N ALA A 124 -4.17 -16.43 -7.36
CA ALA A 124 -5.10 -17.00 -6.38
C ALA A 124 -4.37 -17.97 -5.44
N VAL A 125 -4.73 -17.93 -4.16
CA VAL A 125 -4.24 -18.84 -3.12
C VAL A 125 -5.46 -19.43 -2.41
N GLY A 126 -5.85 -20.64 -2.79
CA GLY A 126 -7.12 -21.22 -2.37
C GLY A 126 -8.28 -20.31 -2.81
N GLU A 127 -9.04 -19.80 -1.85
CA GLU A 127 -10.13 -18.85 -2.10
C GLU A 127 -9.68 -17.38 -2.09
N HIS A 128 -8.45 -17.09 -1.69
CA HIS A 128 -7.93 -15.73 -1.57
C HIS A 128 -7.28 -15.27 -2.86
N THR A 129 -7.21 -13.95 -3.05
CA THR A 129 -6.44 -13.31 -4.12
C THR A 129 -5.30 -12.50 -3.51
N VAL A 130 -4.12 -12.56 -4.13
CA VAL A 130 -3.00 -11.65 -3.89
C VAL A 130 -2.74 -10.90 -5.19
N ALA A 131 -2.56 -9.59 -5.10
CA ALA A 131 -2.21 -8.74 -6.24
C ALA A 131 -1.21 -7.68 -5.82
N GLY A 132 -0.41 -7.18 -6.75
CA GLY A 132 0.55 -6.13 -6.41
C GLY A 132 1.39 -5.65 -7.58
N PHE A 133 2.23 -4.68 -7.26
CA PHE A 133 3.19 -4.10 -8.19
C PHE A 133 4.44 -3.63 -7.44
N ALA A 134 5.53 -3.44 -8.17
CA ALA A 134 6.76 -2.83 -7.68
C ALA A 134 7.22 -1.68 -8.60
N LEU A 135 7.73 -0.62 -7.99
CA LEU A 135 8.28 0.57 -8.65
C LEU A 135 9.58 0.95 -7.93
N ALA A 136 10.73 0.76 -8.60
CA ALA A 136 12.03 1.25 -8.15
C ALA A 136 12.33 1.04 -6.64
N GLY A 137 12.12 -0.18 -6.15
CA GLY A 137 12.37 -0.56 -4.74
C GLY A 137 11.20 -0.33 -3.78
N VAL A 138 10.08 0.26 -4.24
CA VAL A 138 8.84 0.32 -3.46
C VAL A 138 7.83 -0.67 -4.05
N ALA A 139 7.22 -1.50 -3.21
CA ALA A 139 6.17 -2.42 -3.66
C ALA A 139 4.90 -2.25 -2.82
N VAL A 140 3.75 -2.52 -3.45
CA VAL A 140 2.46 -2.57 -2.77
C VAL A 140 1.78 -3.88 -3.11
N VAL A 141 1.34 -4.59 -2.08
CA VAL A 141 0.65 -5.87 -2.15
C VAL A 141 -0.73 -5.71 -1.51
N VAL A 142 -1.74 -6.30 -2.13
CA VAL A 142 -3.12 -6.28 -1.64
C VAL A 142 -3.68 -7.70 -1.62
N THR A 143 -4.45 -8.03 -0.59
CA THR A 143 -5.19 -9.28 -0.48
C THR A 143 -6.62 -9.07 0.04
N ASP A 144 -7.49 -10.03 -0.25
CA ASP A 144 -8.86 -10.09 0.28
C ASP A 144 -8.99 -10.88 1.59
N ALA A 145 -7.91 -11.48 2.07
CA ALA A 145 -7.87 -12.16 3.35
C ALA A 145 -8.11 -11.20 4.55
N VAL A 146 -8.69 -11.73 5.62
CA VAL A 146 -8.71 -11.10 6.95
C VAL A 146 -7.36 -11.35 7.60
N LEU A 147 -6.56 -10.29 7.73
CA LEU A 147 -5.24 -10.32 8.35
C LEU A 147 -5.14 -9.27 9.47
N THR A 148 -4.36 -9.57 10.49
CA THR A 148 -3.90 -8.61 11.50
C THR A 148 -2.75 -7.74 10.95
N LYS A 149 -2.44 -6.61 11.61
CA LYS A 149 -1.28 -5.77 11.24
C LYS A 149 0.03 -6.53 11.27
N ALA A 150 0.20 -7.47 12.20
CA ALA A 150 1.39 -8.30 12.30
C ALA A 150 1.52 -9.25 11.10
N GLU A 151 0.40 -9.81 10.63
CA GLU A 151 0.36 -10.68 9.46
C GLU A 151 0.53 -9.88 8.16
N CYS A 152 -0.05 -8.68 8.05
CA CYS A 152 0.26 -7.76 6.95
C CYS A 152 1.75 -7.40 6.93
N ARG A 153 2.37 -7.13 8.09
CA ARG A 153 3.83 -6.89 8.15
C ARG A 153 4.61 -8.12 7.70
N ARG A 154 4.22 -9.32 8.10
CA ARG A 154 4.82 -10.58 7.62
C ARG A 154 4.68 -10.71 6.09
N LEU A 155 3.52 -10.37 5.54
CA LEU A 155 3.27 -10.36 4.10
C LEU A 155 4.20 -9.36 3.39
N ALA A 156 4.36 -8.15 3.93
CA ALA A 156 5.28 -7.15 3.42
C ALA A 156 6.74 -7.64 3.45
N MET A 157 7.17 -8.31 4.52
CA MET A 157 8.51 -8.88 4.63
C MET A 157 8.81 -9.87 3.51
N SER A 158 7.82 -10.68 3.10
CA SER A 158 7.98 -11.66 2.02
C SER A 158 8.18 -11.02 0.64
N GLY A 159 7.66 -9.80 0.43
CA GLY A 159 7.86 -9.07 -0.83
C GLY A 159 9.30 -8.63 -1.07
N HIS A 160 10.13 -8.51 -0.03
CA HIS A 160 11.55 -8.21 -0.19
C HIS A 160 12.29 -9.32 -0.93
N ASP A 161 11.92 -10.57 -0.69
CA ASP A 161 12.55 -11.72 -1.37
C ASP A 161 12.27 -11.64 -2.89
N ALA A 162 11.06 -11.24 -3.26
CA ALA A 162 10.65 -11.00 -4.65
C ALA A 162 11.48 -9.89 -5.32
N LEU A 163 11.63 -8.74 -4.64
CA LEU A 163 12.43 -7.62 -5.13
C LEU A 163 13.88 -8.04 -5.37
N VAL A 164 14.46 -8.81 -4.45
CA VAL A 164 15.84 -9.33 -4.60
C VAL A 164 15.93 -10.31 -5.77
N ARG A 165 14.97 -11.22 -5.96
CA ARG A 165 14.96 -12.14 -7.12
C ARG A 165 14.79 -11.40 -8.45
N ALA A 166 13.99 -10.33 -8.46
CA ALA A 166 13.84 -9.41 -9.59
C ALA A 166 15.09 -8.55 -9.89
N GLY A 167 16.17 -8.69 -9.10
CA GLY A 167 17.43 -8.00 -9.33
C GLY A 167 17.58 -6.67 -8.59
N HIS A 168 16.62 -6.26 -7.76
CA HIS A 168 16.76 -5.07 -6.92
C HIS A 168 17.85 -5.27 -5.87
N ARG A 169 18.72 -4.28 -5.68
CA ARG A 169 19.85 -4.33 -4.73
C ARG A 169 19.92 -3.11 -3.81
N GLY A 170 18.97 -2.19 -3.93
CA GLY A 170 18.93 -0.96 -3.15
C GLY A 170 18.04 -1.09 -1.90
N PRO A 171 17.90 0.01 -1.14
CA PRO A 171 16.86 0.13 -0.13
C PRO A 171 15.48 -0.16 -0.71
N ALA A 172 14.62 -0.75 0.10
CA ALA A 172 13.28 -1.12 -0.32
C ALA A 172 12.23 -0.90 0.76
N THR A 173 11.00 -0.66 0.33
CA THR A 173 9.83 -0.56 1.20
C THR A 173 8.68 -1.32 0.57
N VAL A 174 8.12 -2.26 1.31
CA VAL A 174 6.98 -3.05 0.85
C VAL A 174 5.80 -2.74 1.76
N PHE A 175 4.67 -2.37 1.17
CA PHE A 175 3.39 -2.23 1.85
C PHE A 175 2.52 -3.45 1.57
N ALA A 176 1.76 -3.89 2.55
CA ALA A 176 0.76 -4.92 2.42
C ALA A 176 -0.58 -4.42 2.97
N LEU A 177 -1.65 -4.57 2.20
CA LEU A 177 -3.01 -4.21 2.56
C LEU A 177 -3.93 -5.44 2.52
N ALA A 178 -4.76 -5.60 3.54
CA ALA A 178 -5.74 -6.67 3.66
C ALA A 178 -7.15 -6.07 3.77
N THR A 179 -7.99 -6.34 2.76
CA THR A 179 -9.36 -5.78 2.70
C THR A 179 -10.37 -6.53 3.58
N GLY A 180 -9.96 -7.61 4.26
CA GLY A 180 -10.75 -8.21 5.33
C GLY A 180 -12.03 -8.92 4.90
N ARG A 181 -12.08 -9.50 3.69
CA ARG A 181 -13.31 -10.08 3.14
C ARG A 181 -13.50 -11.56 3.40
N ARG A 182 -12.41 -12.33 3.53
CA ARG A 182 -12.46 -13.78 3.72
C ARG A 182 -11.52 -14.19 4.84
N GLU A 183 -12.03 -14.93 5.81
CA GLU A 183 -11.20 -15.53 6.85
C GLU A 183 -10.25 -16.56 6.26
N LEU A 184 -9.05 -16.66 6.84
CA LEU A 184 -8.16 -17.77 6.53
C LEU A 184 -8.78 -19.07 7.08
N ALA A 185 -8.76 -20.15 6.30
CA ALA A 185 -9.24 -21.44 6.76
C ALA A 185 -8.25 -22.11 7.74
N SER A 186 -6.97 -21.77 7.63
CA SER A 186 -5.89 -22.28 8.47
C SER A 186 -4.77 -21.24 8.60
N PRO A 187 -4.00 -21.23 9.72
CA PRO A 187 -2.77 -20.44 9.82
C PRO A 187 -1.75 -20.71 8.70
N LEU A 188 -1.80 -21.88 8.06
CA LEU A 188 -0.93 -22.22 6.93
C LEU A 188 -1.28 -21.45 5.65
N ASP A 189 -2.51 -20.94 5.52
CA ASP A 189 -2.92 -20.16 4.35
C ASP A 189 -2.12 -18.86 4.25
N LEU A 190 -1.70 -18.30 5.39
CA LEU A 190 -0.81 -17.15 5.44
C LEU A 190 0.55 -17.43 4.79
N ASP A 191 1.08 -18.65 4.92
CA ASP A 191 2.34 -19.04 4.26
C ASP A 191 2.17 -19.10 2.74
N GLY A 192 1.00 -19.59 2.29
CA GLY A 192 0.59 -19.56 0.90
C GLY A 192 0.48 -18.13 0.36
N LEU A 193 -0.14 -17.22 1.12
CA LEU A 193 -0.20 -15.79 0.77
C LEU A 193 1.20 -15.18 0.64
N CYS A 194 2.10 -15.45 1.58
CA CYS A 194 3.49 -14.96 1.53
C CYS A 194 4.26 -15.48 0.31
N THR A 195 4.01 -16.72 -0.10
CA THR A 195 4.60 -17.28 -1.32
C THR A 195 4.00 -16.63 -2.56
N ALA A 196 2.69 -16.39 -2.60
CA ALA A 196 2.05 -15.69 -3.71
C ALA A 196 2.53 -14.24 -3.87
N VAL A 197 2.92 -13.55 -2.79
CA VAL A 197 3.54 -12.21 -2.90
C VAL A 197 4.78 -12.25 -3.78
N SER A 198 5.57 -13.30 -3.62
CA SER A 198 6.78 -13.53 -4.39
C SER A 198 6.49 -13.63 -5.88
N ASP A 199 5.43 -14.35 -6.26
CA ASP A 199 5.04 -14.54 -7.65
C ASP A 199 4.48 -13.26 -8.30
N VAL A 200 3.73 -12.42 -7.54
CA VAL A 200 3.11 -11.21 -8.10
C VAL A 200 4.07 -10.01 -8.21
N LEU A 201 5.16 -10.00 -7.45
CA LEU A 201 6.14 -8.91 -7.49
C LEU A 201 7.34 -9.23 -8.38
N GLU A 202 7.45 -10.45 -8.90
CA GLU A 202 8.43 -10.79 -9.92
C GLU A 202 8.00 -10.23 -11.28
N PRO A 203 8.89 -9.54 -12.01
CA PRO A 203 8.60 -9.12 -13.38
C PRO A 203 8.50 -10.35 -14.29
N VAL A 204 7.42 -10.41 -15.08
CA VAL A 204 7.31 -11.30 -16.25
C VAL A 204 8.13 -10.73 -17.41
#